data_AF-A0A442M2H4-F1
#
_entry.id   AF-A0A442M2H4-F1
#
_cell.length_a   1.000
_cell.length_b   1.000
_cell.length_c   1.000
_cell.angle_alpha   90.00
_cell.angle_beta   90.00
_cell.angle_gamma   90.00
#
_symmetry.space_group_name_H-M   'P 1'
#
loop_
_entity.id
_entity.type
_entity.pdbx_description
1 polymer ?
#
loop_
_entity_poly.entity_id
_entity_poly.type
_entity_poly.pdbx_seq_one_letter_code
_entity_poly.pdbx_strand_id
1 'polypeptide(L)'
;MEGRASVIDGDTVEISGQRIRFNGIDAPESRQYCDDAKGFEYPCGRRAADALDTFLAASRPLHCTFVDRDRYGRLVGDCERADGRGVQQWLVEQGLALDWPKYSSGIYASLQAAAKASKRGIWAGSFQAPWEWRAEHSENPRPAISQPLGIISDRQLAQGFACQPRRTCSQISSCDEANWYLGNCSWGGKLDRDKDGIACETLC
;
A
#
# COMPACT_ATOMS: atom_id res chain seq x y z
N MET A 1 -24.66 11.73 0.91
CA MET A 1 -25.01 11.22 2.25
C MET A 1 -24.55 12.23 3.27
N GLU A 2 -25.28 12.38 4.37
CA GLU A 2 -24.90 13.30 5.44
C GLU A 2 -25.24 12.72 6.81
N GLY A 3 -24.52 13.17 7.82
CA GLY A 3 -24.83 12.83 9.21
C GLY A 3 -23.65 13.02 10.15
N ARG A 4 -23.81 12.52 11.38
CA ARG A 4 -22.71 12.43 12.33
C ARG A 4 -21.81 11.27 11.94
N ALA A 5 -20.56 11.58 11.61
CA ALA A 5 -19.55 10.59 11.31
C ALA A 5 -18.90 10.05 12.59
N SER A 6 -18.67 8.75 12.63
CA SER A 6 -17.74 8.08 13.55
C SER A 6 -16.47 7.71 12.80
N VAL A 7 -15.31 8.02 13.35
CA VAL A 7 -14.02 7.68 12.73
C VAL A 7 -13.69 6.21 12.98
N ILE A 8 -13.33 5.49 11.91
CA ILE A 8 -12.89 4.08 11.97
C ILE A 8 -11.37 4.01 11.94
N ASP A 9 -10.75 4.73 11.00
CA ASP A 9 -9.30 4.87 10.84
C ASP A 9 -8.98 6.21 10.13
N GLY A 10 -7.72 6.41 9.69
CA GLY A 10 -7.26 7.68 9.12
C GLY A 10 -7.90 8.08 7.78
N ASP A 11 -8.56 7.16 7.07
CA ASP A 11 -9.25 7.46 5.81
C ASP A 11 -10.66 6.85 5.67
N THR A 12 -11.18 6.24 6.73
CA THR A 12 -12.50 5.61 6.74
C THR A 12 -13.35 6.16 7.90
N VAL A 13 -14.58 6.57 7.55
CA VAL A 13 -15.62 6.97 8.51
C VAL A 13 -16.87 6.13 8.34
N GLU A 14 -17.73 6.15 9.36
CA GLU A 14 -19.06 5.56 9.32
C GLU A 14 -20.12 6.63 9.56
N ILE A 15 -21.14 6.66 8.69
CA ILE A 15 -22.33 7.49 8.85
C ILE A 15 -23.54 6.55 8.84
N SER A 16 -24.30 6.51 9.93
CA SER A 16 -25.54 5.73 10.03
C SER A 16 -25.38 4.25 9.63
N GLY A 17 -24.28 3.61 10.06
CA GLY A 17 -23.97 2.19 9.77
C GLY A 17 -23.36 1.93 8.39
N GLN A 18 -23.14 2.98 7.57
CA GLN A 18 -22.49 2.85 6.28
C GLN A 18 -21.04 3.36 6.35
N ARG A 19 -20.10 2.45 6.07
CA ARG A 19 -18.67 2.79 5.96
C ARG A 19 -18.38 3.48 4.63
N ILE A 20 -17.60 4.56 4.73
CA ILE A 20 -17.16 5.42 3.65
C ILE A 20 -15.65 5.55 3.74
N ARG A 21 -14.95 5.08 2.71
CA ARG A 21 -13.53 5.34 2.51
C ARG A 21 -13.37 6.61 1.70
N PHE A 22 -12.47 7.49 2.11
CA PHE A 22 -12.25 8.73 1.39
C PHE A 22 -11.62 8.47 0.02
N ASN A 23 -12.09 9.25 -0.96
CA ASN A 23 -11.59 9.18 -2.32
C ASN A 23 -10.22 9.89 -2.45
N GLY A 24 -9.34 9.34 -3.29
CA GLY A 24 -8.11 10.00 -3.73
C GLY A 24 -6.98 10.10 -2.71
N ILE A 25 -7.14 9.60 -1.48
CA ILE A 25 -6.08 9.63 -0.46
C ILE A 25 -5.87 8.25 0.15
N ASP A 26 -4.73 8.06 0.82
CA ASP A 26 -4.40 6.88 1.60
C ASP A 26 -3.77 7.33 2.93
N ALA A 27 -4.40 7.00 4.05
CA ALA A 27 -3.88 7.34 5.37
C ALA A 27 -3.08 6.16 5.97
N PRO A 28 -2.14 6.41 6.90
CA PRO A 28 -1.48 5.34 7.62
C PRO A 28 -2.49 4.42 8.28
N GLU A 29 -2.31 3.11 8.11
CA GLU A 29 -3.23 2.11 8.62
C GLU A 29 -3.27 2.14 10.16
N SER A 30 -4.39 1.78 10.78
CA SER A 30 -4.55 1.89 12.26
C SER A 30 -3.45 1.22 13.08
N ARG A 31 -2.81 0.18 12.53
CA ARG A 31 -1.70 -0.57 13.18
C ARG A 31 -0.31 -0.09 12.75
N GLN A 32 -0.24 0.85 11.82
CA GLN A 32 1.01 1.35 11.28
C GLN A 32 1.68 2.32 12.26
N TYR A 33 2.99 2.12 12.41
CA TYR A 33 3.89 3.00 13.14
C TYR A 33 4.81 3.74 12.18
N CYS A 34 5.27 4.91 12.61
CA CYS A 34 6.18 5.79 11.90
C CYS A 34 7.21 6.33 12.88
N ASP A 35 8.33 6.84 12.38
CA ASP A 35 9.36 7.47 13.21
C ASP A 35 9.22 8.98 13.19
N ASP A 36 9.44 9.62 14.34
CA ASP A 36 9.55 11.07 14.42
C ASP A 36 10.92 11.57 13.93
N ALA A 37 11.14 12.89 13.99
CA ALA A 37 12.40 13.50 13.57
C ALA A 37 13.65 13.01 14.36
N LYS A 38 13.46 12.37 15.50
CA LYS A 38 14.51 11.83 16.37
C LYS A 38 14.66 10.32 16.23
N GLY A 39 13.86 9.68 15.38
CA GLY A 39 13.85 8.23 15.20
C GLY A 39 13.03 7.48 16.26
N PHE A 40 12.17 8.17 17.01
CA PHE A 40 11.27 7.49 17.95
C PHE A 40 10.00 7.06 17.24
N GLU A 41 9.69 5.77 17.39
CA GLU A 41 8.49 5.16 16.84
C GLU A 41 7.22 5.72 17.53
N TYR A 42 6.19 6.00 16.74
CA TYR A 42 4.88 6.41 17.23
C TYR A 42 3.75 5.87 16.35
N PRO A 43 2.52 5.69 16.90
CA PRO A 43 1.41 5.08 16.18
C PRO A 43 0.74 6.08 15.23
N CYS A 44 1.35 6.33 14.08
CA CYS A 44 0.90 7.34 13.12
C CYS A 44 -0.53 7.10 12.60
N GLY A 45 -0.96 5.85 12.41
CA GLY A 45 -2.33 5.57 11.99
C GLY A 45 -3.39 5.97 13.02
N ARG A 46 -3.14 5.67 14.30
CA ARG A 46 -4.03 6.12 15.39
C ARG A 46 -4.03 7.64 15.53
N ARG A 47 -2.85 8.27 15.42
CA ARG A 47 -2.77 9.74 15.45
C ARG A 47 -3.53 10.40 14.31
N ALA A 48 -3.53 9.81 13.11
CA ALA A 48 -4.31 10.29 11.98
C ALA A 48 -5.83 10.20 12.25
N ALA A 49 -6.28 9.07 12.80
CA ALA A 49 -7.69 8.88 13.19
C ALA A 49 -8.13 9.86 14.30
N ASP A 50 -7.32 10.05 15.35
CA ASP A 50 -7.62 10.98 16.45
C ASP A 50 -7.69 12.44 15.97
N ALA A 51 -6.79 12.82 15.06
CA ALA A 51 -6.78 14.14 14.45
C ALA A 51 -8.01 14.34 13.55
N LEU A 52 -8.40 13.32 12.78
CA LEU A 52 -9.62 13.34 11.99
C LEU A 52 -10.87 13.50 12.87
N ASP A 53 -10.98 12.77 13.98
CA ASP A 53 -12.11 12.89 14.90
C ASP A 53 -12.23 14.32 15.45
N THR A 54 -11.09 14.88 15.88
CA THR A 54 -11.03 16.28 16.34
C THR A 54 -11.45 17.26 15.26
N PHE A 55 -11.00 17.06 14.01
CA PHE A 55 -11.37 17.90 12.88
C PHE A 55 -12.86 17.84 12.56
N LEU A 56 -13.47 16.65 12.60
CA LEU A 56 -14.90 16.45 12.35
C LEU A 56 -15.78 16.92 13.52
N ALA A 57 -15.25 16.94 14.74
CA ALA A 57 -15.97 17.48 15.90
C ALA A 57 -16.14 19.01 15.83
N ALA A 58 -15.21 19.71 15.15
CA ALA A 58 -15.22 21.17 15.06
C ALA A 58 -16.36 21.73 14.19
N SER A 59 -16.90 20.97 13.24
CA SER A 59 -18.06 21.39 12.42
C SER A 59 -18.82 20.17 11.89
N ARG A 60 -20.15 20.17 12.07
CA ARG A 60 -21.06 19.06 11.78
C ARG A 60 -22.34 19.56 11.11
N PRO A 61 -23.06 18.71 10.33
CA PRO A 61 -22.73 17.32 10.00
C PRO A 61 -21.61 17.19 8.97
N LEU A 62 -21.17 15.95 8.71
CA LEU A 62 -20.31 15.64 7.57
C LEU A 62 -21.20 15.33 6.36
N HIS A 63 -20.92 15.94 5.22
CA HIS A 63 -21.55 15.66 3.94
C HIS A 63 -20.56 14.91 3.06
N CYS A 64 -20.98 13.79 2.46
CA CYS A 64 -20.17 12.96 1.57
C CYS A 64 -20.90 12.71 0.25
N THR A 65 -20.21 12.99 -0.86
CA THR A 65 -20.65 12.69 -2.22
C THR A 65 -20.02 11.37 -2.67
N PHE A 66 -20.85 10.44 -3.13
CA PHE A 66 -20.39 9.11 -3.53
C PHE A 66 -19.85 9.12 -4.95
N VAL A 67 -18.67 8.50 -5.11
CA VAL A 67 -17.98 8.35 -6.39
C VAL A 67 -18.08 6.91 -6.86
N ASP A 68 -17.87 5.94 -5.96
CA ASP A 68 -17.81 4.53 -6.31
C ASP A 68 -18.12 3.62 -5.11
N ARG A 69 -18.15 2.31 -5.33
CA ARG A 69 -18.18 1.28 -4.30
C ARG A 69 -16.99 0.34 -4.53
N ASP A 70 -16.16 0.15 -3.51
CA ASP A 70 -14.99 -0.70 -3.64
C ASP A 70 -15.35 -2.21 -3.65
N ARG A 71 -14.36 -3.05 -4.00
CA ARG A 71 -14.50 -4.52 -4.06
C ARG A 71 -14.94 -5.19 -2.75
N TYR A 72 -14.85 -4.48 -1.63
CA TYR A 72 -15.24 -4.97 -0.31
C TYR A 72 -16.63 -4.44 0.11
N GLY A 73 -17.31 -3.71 -0.78
CA GLY A 73 -18.62 -3.14 -0.53
C GLY A 73 -18.60 -1.86 0.31
N ARG A 74 -17.44 -1.21 0.51
CA ARG A 74 -17.40 0.11 1.14
C ARG A 74 -17.75 1.18 0.12
N LEU A 75 -18.47 2.21 0.55
CA LEU A 75 -18.66 3.39 -0.28
C LEU A 75 -17.34 4.16 -0.38
N VAL A 76 -17.06 4.72 -1.55
CA VAL A 76 -15.93 5.62 -1.79
C VAL A 76 -16.49 6.98 -2.12
N GLY A 77 -16.01 8.03 -1.45
CA GLY A 77 -16.58 9.35 -1.65
C GLY A 77 -15.71 10.51 -1.19
N ASP A 78 -16.11 11.68 -1.65
CA ASP A 78 -15.55 12.97 -1.29
C ASP A 78 -16.37 13.58 -0.16
N CYS A 79 -15.71 14.00 0.92
CA CYS A 79 -16.40 14.44 2.12
C CYS A 79 -15.98 15.85 2.53
N GLU A 80 -16.94 16.63 3.01
CA GLU A 80 -16.77 17.98 3.51
C GLU A 80 -17.56 18.19 4.80
N ARG A 81 -16.99 19.00 5.70
CA ARG A 81 -17.72 19.45 6.89
C ARG A 81 -18.78 20.48 6.51
N ALA A 82 -19.72 20.74 7.41
CA ALA A 82 -20.74 21.76 7.24
C ALA A 82 -20.21 23.19 7.03
N ASP A 83 -18.96 23.48 7.38
CA ASP A 83 -18.31 24.77 7.09
C ASP A 83 -17.63 24.82 5.71
N GLY A 84 -17.87 23.81 4.85
CA GLY A 84 -17.32 23.71 3.50
C GLY A 84 -15.87 23.23 3.45
N ARG A 85 -15.28 22.84 4.58
CA ARG A 85 -13.90 22.35 4.58
C ARG A 85 -13.82 20.89 4.17
N GLY A 86 -13.15 20.63 3.05
CA GLY A 86 -12.91 19.28 2.52
C GLY A 86 -12.02 18.43 3.44
N VAL A 87 -12.46 17.21 3.73
CA VAL A 87 -11.78 16.30 4.66
C VAL A 87 -10.46 15.82 4.07
N GLN A 88 -10.46 15.36 2.82
CA GLN A 88 -9.25 14.82 2.19
C GLN A 88 -8.17 15.88 1.97
N GLN A 89 -8.60 17.08 1.54
CA GLN A 89 -7.73 18.24 1.45
C GLN A 89 -7.06 18.52 2.80
N TRP A 90 -7.84 18.58 3.88
CA TRP A 90 -7.31 18.84 5.21
C TRP A 90 -6.34 17.75 5.69
N LEU A 91 -6.67 16.47 5.48
CA LEU A 91 -5.80 15.34 5.87
C LEU A 91 -4.43 15.44 5.18
N VAL A 92 -4.41 15.73 3.88
CA VAL A 92 -3.15 15.90 3.14
C VAL A 92 -2.40 17.16 3.58
N GLU A 93 -3.10 18.28 3.80
CA GLU A 93 -2.53 19.54 4.30
C GLU A 93 -1.83 19.40 5.67
N GLN A 94 -2.35 18.51 6.52
CA GLN A 94 -1.78 18.21 7.84
C GLN A 94 -0.72 17.11 7.80
N GLY A 95 -0.48 16.48 6.65
CA GLY A 95 0.43 15.34 6.53
C GLY A 95 -0.07 14.10 7.28
N LEU A 96 -1.38 13.90 7.32
CA LEU A 96 -2.05 12.76 7.95
C LEU A 96 -2.47 11.69 6.94
N ALA A 97 -2.51 12.04 5.65
CA ALA A 97 -2.73 11.13 4.55
C ALA A 97 -1.84 11.53 3.35
N LEU A 98 -1.60 10.56 2.48
CA LEU A 98 -0.92 10.76 1.22
C LEU A 98 -1.93 10.97 0.09
N ASP A 99 -1.58 11.81 -0.87
CA ASP A 99 -2.23 11.83 -2.17
C ASP A 99 -2.02 10.46 -2.84
N TRP A 100 -3.08 9.88 -3.38
CA TRP A 100 -3.01 8.62 -4.10
C TRP A 100 -3.30 8.86 -5.59
N PRO A 101 -2.27 9.13 -6.42
CA PRO A 101 -2.45 9.58 -7.81
C PRO A 101 -3.29 8.63 -8.67
N LYS A 102 -3.29 7.33 -8.34
CA LYS A 102 -4.11 6.32 -9.01
C LYS A 102 -5.61 6.63 -8.95
N TYR A 103 -6.08 7.25 -7.87
CA TYR A 103 -7.50 7.55 -7.64
C TYR A 103 -7.78 9.05 -7.65
N SER A 104 -6.81 9.88 -7.27
CA SER A 104 -6.97 11.33 -7.21
C SER A 104 -6.63 12.05 -8.52
N SER A 105 -5.94 11.40 -9.46
CA SER A 105 -5.29 12.07 -10.60
C SER A 105 -4.35 13.22 -10.18
N GLY A 106 -3.84 13.19 -8.93
CA GLY A 106 -2.88 14.17 -8.42
C GLY A 106 -3.48 15.46 -7.88
N ILE A 107 -4.79 15.55 -7.65
CA ILE A 107 -5.44 16.80 -7.20
C ILE A 107 -4.89 17.33 -5.87
N TYR A 108 -4.33 16.47 -5.01
CA TYR A 108 -3.76 16.86 -3.71
C TYR A 108 -2.23 16.99 -3.72
N ALA A 109 -1.57 16.82 -4.88
CA ALA A 109 -0.11 16.78 -4.96
C ALA A 109 0.57 18.07 -4.45
N SER A 110 -0.02 19.24 -4.72
CA SER A 110 0.49 20.54 -4.25
C SER A 110 0.40 20.67 -2.73
N LEU A 111 -0.70 20.22 -2.13
CA LEU A 111 -0.90 20.22 -0.67
C LEU A 111 0.08 19.26 0.01
N GLN A 112 0.28 18.08 -0.58
CA GLN A 112 1.24 17.11 -0.10
C GLN A 112 2.67 17.68 -0.14
N ALA A 113 3.05 18.34 -1.24
CA ALA A 113 4.36 18.98 -1.36
C ALA A 113 4.56 20.05 -0.28
N ALA A 114 3.53 20.86 0.01
CA ALA A 114 3.57 21.86 1.06
C ALA A 114 3.70 21.24 2.47
N ALA A 115 2.94 20.16 2.75
CA ALA A 115 3.02 19.41 4.00
C ALA A 115 4.40 18.78 4.21
N LYS A 116 4.98 18.22 3.14
CA LYS A 116 6.34 17.67 3.12
C LYS A 116 7.40 18.74 3.39
N ALA A 117 7.34 19.86 2.67
CA ALA A 117 8.28 20.98 2.87
C ALA A 117 8.21 21.52 4.30
N SER A 118 7.01 21.51 4.90
CA SER A 118 6.77 21.97 6.27
C SER A 118 6.98 20.90 7.34
N LYS A 119 7.37 19.67 6.97
CA LYS A 119 7.56 18.54 7.90
C LYS A 119 6.34 18.27 8.80
N ARG A 120 5.12 18.36 8.25
CA ARG A 120 3.87 18.15 8.99
C ARG A 120 3.51 16.67 9.08
N GLY A 121 2.92 16.27 10.21
CA GLY A 121 2.40 14.91 10.41
C GLY A 121 3.48 13.85 10.18
N ILE A 122 3.19 12.89 9.30
CA ILE A 122 4.13 11.81 8.96
C ILE A 122 5.41 12.32 8.29
N TRP A 123 5.39 13.49 7.66
CA TRP A 123 6.57 14.10 7.04
C TRP A 123 7.60 14.65 8.04
N ALA A 124 7.32 14.59 9.36
CA ALA A 124 8.26 15.00 10.39
C ALA A 124 9.48 14.06 10.52
N GLY A 125 9.31 12.79 10.15
CA GLY A 125 10.37 11.77 10.21
C GLY A 125 10.26 10.77 9.06
N SER A 126 10.55 9.49 9.33
CA SER A 126 10.46 8.40 8.36
C SER A 126 9.16 7.61 8.51
N PHE A 127 8.66 7.13 7.38
CA PHE A 127 7.49 6.27 7.33
C PHE A 127 7.51 5.44 6.05
N GLN A 128 6.81 4.31 6.08
CA GLN A 128 6.47 3.53 4.90
C GLN A 128 5.15 4.03 4.33
N ALA A 129 4.99 4.09 3.00
CA ALA A 129 3.72 4.52 2.44
C ALA A 129 2.59 3.52 2.82
N PRO A 130 1.36 3.97 3.13
CA PRO A 130 0.32 3.07 3.64
C PRO A 130 -0.05 1.93 2.67
N TRP A 131 -0.01 2.17 1.36
CA TRP A 131 -0.21 1.13 0.35
C TRP A 131 0.91 0.09 0.33
N GLU A 132 2.16 0.46 0.62
CA GLU A 132 3.29 -0.49 0.76
C GLU A 132 3.12 -1.30 2.03
N TRP A 133 2.81 -0.64 3.15
CA TRP A 133 2.56 -1.29 4.43
C TRP A 133 1.45 -2.34 4.31
N ARG A 134 0.34 -2.00 3.63
CA ARG A 134 -0.75 -2.95 3.36
C ARG A 134 -0.31 -4.14 2.51
N ALA A 135 0.54 -3.93 1.51
CA ALA A 135 1.00 -5.02 0.64
C ALA A 135 1.79 -6.06 1.45
N GLU A 136 2.66 -5.59 2.35
CA GLU A 136 3.50 -6.43 3.22
C GLU A 136 2.71 -7.11 4.34
N HIS A 137 1.68 -6.45 4.86
CA HIS A 137 0.87 -6.95 5.99
C HIS A 137 -0.45 -7.61 5.54
N SER A 138 -0.59 -7.90 4.24
CA SER A 138 -1.71 -8.71 3.74
C SER A 138 -1.44 -10.19 4.02
N GLU A 139 -2.49 -10.97 4.36
CA GLU A 139 -2.43 -12.43 4.61
C GLU A 139 -1.93 -13.26 3.41
N ASN A 140 -1.56 -12.62 2.30
CA ASN A 140 -0.84 -13.16 1.15
C ASN A 140 0.03 -12.04 0.52
N PRO A 141 1.23 -11.77 1.04
CA PRO A 141 2.06 -10.69 0.55
C PRO A 141 2.54 -11.00 -0.86
N ARG A 142 2.08 -10.21 -1.84
CA ARG A 142 2.78 -10.10 -3.14
C ARG A 142 4.01 -9.22 -2.88
N PRO A 143 5.22 -9.65 -3.25
CA PRO A 143 6.41 -8.86 -2.99
C PRO A 143 6.30 -7.51 -3.72
N ALA A 144 6.32 -6.42 -2.95
CA ALA A 144 6.43 -5.07 -3.47
C ALA A 144 7.89 -4.86 -3.91
N ILE A 145 8.13 -4.80 -5.22
CA ILE A 145 9.42 -4.39 -5.76
C ILE A 145 9.37 -2.87 -5.91
N SER A 146 9.89 -2.15 -4.92
CA SER A 146 10.22 -0.73 -5.03
C SER A 146 11.74 -0.64 -5.16
N GLN A 147 12.27 -0.23 -6.33
CA GLN A 147 13.51 0.57 -6.49
C GLN A 147 13.71 1.06 -7.94
N PRO A 148 14.45 2.17 -8.15
CA PRO A 148 14.19 3.15 -9.21
C PRO A 148 15.04 3.00 -10.47
N LEU A 149 14.61 3.70 -11.54
CA LEU A 149 15.30 3.87 -12.82
C LEU A 149 16.76 4.31 -12.65
N GLY A 150 17.68 3.36 -12.85
CA GLY A 150 19.10 3.59 -13.08
C GLY A 150 19.52 2.88 -14.37
N ILE A 151 19.97 3.66 -15.35
CA ILE A 151 20.58 3.17 -16.59
C ILE A 151 21.87 2.41 -16.22
N ILE A 152 22.07 1.19 -16.72
CA ILE A 152 23.32 0.62 -17.31
C ILE A 152 23.16 -0.90 -17.55
N SER A 153 23.41 -1.28 -18.81
CA SER A 153 23.81 -2.59 -19.39
C SER A 153 22.90 -3.81 -19.28
N ASP A 154 22.43 -4.22 -20.47
CA ASP A 154 22.12 -5.60 -20.85
C ASP A 154 23.31 -6.54 -20.55
N ARG A 155 23.34 -7.11 -19.35
CA ARG A 155 23.87 -8.45 -19.04
C ARG A 155 23.75 -8.69 -17.55
N GLN A 156 23.22 -9.87 -17.19
CA GLN A 156 23.05 -10.41 -15.84
C GLN A 156 21.71 -10.11 -15.14
N LEU A 157 20.63 -10.70 -15.70
CA LEU A 157 19.55 -11.24 -14.86
C LEU A 157 19.97 -12.63 -14.39
N ALA A 158 20.79 -12.71 -13.34
CA ALA A 158 20.85 -13.91 -12.52
C ALA A 158 19.61 -13.88 -11.63
N GLN A 159 18.52 -14.48 -12.10
CA GLN A 159 17.34 -14.73 -11.26
C GLN A 159 17.84 -15.53 -10.04
N GLY A 160 17.68 -14.94 -8.85
CA GLY A 160 18.09 -15.55 -7.59
C GLY A 160 17.16 -16.70 -7.23
N PHE A 161 17.27 -17.80 -7.96
CA PHE A 161 16.66 -19.05 -7.57
C PHE A 161 17.36 -19.55 -6.30
N ALA A 162 16.58 -20.02 -5.34
CA ALA A 162 17.09 -20.65 -4.14
C ALA A 162 16.61 -22.09 -4.14
N CYS A 163 17.38 -23.03 -3.56
CA CYS A 163 17.06 -24.46 -3.54
C CYS A 163 15.87 -24.82 -2.62
N GLN A 164 14.74 -24.13 -2.78
CA GLN A 164 13.47 -24.49 -2.17
C GLN A 164 13.00 -25.85 -2.74
N PRO A 165 12.59 -26.81 -1.90
CA PRO A 165 12.36 -28.18 -2.33
C PRO A 165 11.12 -28.30 -3.24
N ARG A 166 11.33 -28.17 -4.55
CA ARG A 166 10.32 -28.37 -5.61
C ARG A 166 10.76 -29.54 -6.49
N ARG A 167 10.38 -30.76 -6.09
CA ARG A 167 10.98 -32.00 -6.62
C ARG A 167 10.20 -32.60 -7.80
N THR A 168 9.20 -31.90 -8.32
CA THR A 168 8.39 -32.33 -9.47
C THR A 168 8.20 -31.16 -10.44
N CYS A 169 8.19 -31.46 -11.74
CA CYS A 169 8.06 -30.44 -12.80
C CYS A 169 6.77 -29.62 -12.73
N SER A 170 5.69 -30.17 -12.18
CA SER A 170 4.44 -29.44 -11.93
C SER A 170 4.58 -28.27 -10.94
N GLN A 171 5.67 -28.22 -10.17
CA GLN A 171 5.95 -27.15 -9.20
C GLN A 171 6.88 -26.06 -9.76
N ILE A 172 7.29 -26.18 -11.03
CA ILE A 172 8.29 -25.31 -11.66
C ILE A 172 7.61 -24.46 -12.73
N SER A 173 8.00 -23.20 -12.80
CA SER A 173 7.32 -22.19 -13.60
C SER A 173 7.96 -21.95 -14.97
N SER A 174 9.20 -22.40 -15.19
CA SER A 174 9.89 -22.27 -16.48
C SER A 174 11.02 -23.29 -16.67
N CYS A 175 11.42 -23.49 -17.93
CA CYS A 175 12.60 -24.28 -18.30
C CYS A 175 13.89 -23.76 -17.66
N ASP A 176 14.11 -22.43 -17.68
CA ASP A 176 15.31 -21.82 -17.10
C ASP A 176 15.42 -22.06 -15.59
N GLU A 177 14.29 -22.02 -14.88
CA GLU A 177 14.22 -22.36 -13.46
C GLU A 177 14.56 -23.84 -13.22
N ALA A 178 14.00 -24.74 -14.04
CA ALA A 178 14.27 -26.17 -13.94
C ALA A 178 15.75 -26.51 -14.15
N ASN A 179 16.36 -25.97 -15.21
CA ASN A 179 17.76 -26.18 -15.55
C ASN A 179 18.70 -25.55 -14.53
N TRP A 180 18.32 -24.41 -13.95
CA TRP A 180 19.09 -23.83 -12.85
C TRP A 180 19.09 -24.75 -11.63
N TYR A 181 17.94 -25.31 -11.22
CA TYR A 181 17.89 -26.26 -10.10
C TYR A 181 18.68 -27.54 -10.37
N LEU A 182 18.66 -28.04 -11.60
CA LEU A 182 19.45 -29.22 -12.02
C LEU A 182 20.94 -29.04 -11.74
N GLY A 183 21.50 -27.86 -12.06
CA GLY A 183 22.92 -27.55 -11.89
C GLY A 183 23.33 -27.06 -10.50
N ASN A 184 22.41 -26.50 -9.72
CA ASN A 184 22.75 -25.77 -8.49
C ASN A 184 22.20 -26.38 -7.19
N CYS A 185 21.31 -27.38 -7.26
CA CYS A 185 20.68 -27.97 -6.08
C CYS A 185 20.91 -29.48 -5.98
N SER A 186 21.18 -29.98 -4.78
CA SER A 186 21.45 -31.41 -4.49
C SER A 186 20.30 -32.36 -4.86
N TRP A 187 19.08 -31.85 -5.00
CA TRP A 187 17.90 -32.59 -5.43
C TRP A 187 17.51 -32.34 -6.89
N GLY A 188 18.22 -31.47 -7.60
CA GLY A 188 17.90 -31.02 -8.96
C GLY A 188 17.84 -32.15 -9.98
N GLY A 189 18.68 -33.18 -9.83
CA GLY A 189 18.66 -34.37 -10.69
C GLY A 189 17.36 -35.20 -10.64
N LYS A 190 16.40 -34.85 -9.79
CA LYS A 190 15.04 -35.45 -9.82
C LYS A 190 14.12 -34.84 -10.87
N LEU A 191 14.50 -33.68 -11.42
CA LEU A 191 13.73 -32.94 -12.43
C LEU A 191 14.09 -33.35 -13.87
N ASP A 192 15.25 -33.98 -14.03
CA ASP A 192 15.73 -34.57 -15.27
C ASP A 192 15.45 -36.09 -15.19
N ARG A 193 14.31 -36.51 -15.74
CA ARG A 193 13.77 -37.87 -15.57
C ARG A 193 14.53 -38.89 -16.40
N ASP A 194 14.94 -38.50 -17.60
CA ASP A 194 15.61 -39.30 -18.61
C ASP A 194 17.14 -39.11 -18.63
N LYS A 195 17.65 -38.16 -17.84
CA LYS A 195 19.07 -37.92 -17.54
C LYS A 195 19.87 -37.41 -18.74
N ASP A 196 19.24 -36.61 -19.58
CA ASP A 196 19.85 -36.03 -20.77
C ASP A 196 20.49 -34.65 -20.50
N GLY A 197 20.34 -34.13 -19.28
CA GLY A 197 20.85 -32.83 -18.87
C GLY A 197 19.86 -31.68 -19.01
N ILE A 198 18.61 -31.94 -19.39
CA ILE A 198 17.53 -30.96 -19.49
C ILE A 198 16.44 -31.28 -18.46
N ALA A 199 16.25 -30.39 -17.49
CA ALA A 199 15.23 -30.58 -16.48
C ALA A 199 13.86 -30.13 -16.98
N CYS A 200 12.84 -30.95 -16.74
CA CYS A 200 11.44 -30.65 -17.07
C CYS A 200 11.22 -30.22 -18.52
N GLU A 201 11.73 -31.01 -19.48
CA GLU A 201 11.64 -30.81 -20.95
C GLU A 201 10.28 -30.29 -21.44
N THR A 202 9.17 -30.68 -20.81
CA THR A 202 7.82 -30.22 -21.13
C THR A 202 7.61 -28.71 -20.95
N LEU A 203 8.57 -28.00 -20.33
CA LEU A 203 8.56 -26.56 -20.08
C LEU A 203 9.50 -25.77 -21.05
N CYS A 204 10.26 -26.43 -21.93
CA CYS A 204 11.40 -25.86 -22.69
C CYS A 204 11.17 -25.50 -24.18
#